data_AF-A0A1I0TZ23-F1
#
_entry.id   AF-A0A1I0TZ23-F1
#
_cell.length_a   1.000
_cell.length_b   1.000
_cell.length_c   1.000
_cell.angle_alpha   90.00
_cell.angle_beta   90.00
_cell.angle_gamma   90.00
#
_symmetry.space_group_name_H-M   'P 1'
#
loop_
_entity.id
_entity.type
_entity.pdbx_description
1 polymer ?
#
loop_
_entity_poly.entity_id
_entity_poly.type
_entity_poly.pdbx_seq_one_letter_code
_entity_poly.pdbx_strand_id
1 'polypeptide(L)' 'MADATSAVSPLRRRMTQDMTLRSLPPARQRSCLHAAAKFSRYFDCSPDHLGLEVVPPG' A
#
# COMPACT_ATOMS: atom_id res chain seq x y z
N MET A 1 6.88 -9.79 27.97
CA MET A 1 6.64 -8.35 27.73
C MET A 1 6.14 -8.21 26.30
N ALA A 2 4.88 -7.84 26.11
CA ALA A 2 4.27 -7.69 24.79
C ALA A 2 4.65 -6.33 24.21
N ASP A 3 5.67 -6.29 23.35
CA ASP A 3 5.90 -5.13 22.49
C ASP A 3 5.00 -5.26 21.28
N ALA A 4 3.83 -4.63 21.35
CA ALA A 4 2.95 -4.43 20.23
C ALA A 4 3.52 -3.34 19.30
N THR A 5 4.73 -3.55 18.77
CA THR A 5 5.10 -2.91 17.50
C THR A 5 4.16 -3.49 16.47
N SER A 6 3.08 -2.76 16.17
CA SER A 6 2.09 -3.12 15.15
C SER A 6 2.85 -3.59 13.91
N ALA A 7 2.90 -4.90 13.69
CA ALA A 7 3.67 -5.51 12.64
C ALA A 7 3.22 -4.86 11.33
N VAL A 8 4.06 -3.99 10.78
CA VAL A 8 3.73 -3.25 9.56
C VAL A 8 3.45 -4.30 8.51
N SER A 9 2.21 -4.34 8.00
CA SER A 9 1.84 -5.37 7.03
C SER A 9 2.82 -5.37 5.86
N PRO A 10 3.15 -6.54 5.28
CA PRO A 10 4.08 -6.61 4.14
C PRO A 10 3.72 -5.61 3.03
N LEU A 11 2.43 -5.48 2.73
CA LEU A 11 1.86 -4.46 1.84
C LEU A 11 2.27 -3.03 2.21
N ARG A 12 2.01 -2.63 3.45
CA ARG A 12 2.29 -1.27 3.94
C ARG A 12 3.78 -0.96 3.86
N ARG A 13 4.63 -1.96 4.07
CA ARG A 13 6.08 -1.85 3.98
C ARG A 13 6.53 -1.66 2.53
N ARG A 14 6.01 -2.44 1.57
CA ARG A 14 6.26 -2.27 0.13
C ARG A 14 5.77 -0.92 -0.39
N MET A 15 4.52 -0.55 -0.08
CA MET A 15 3.97 0.76 -0.43
C MET A 15 4.85 1.91 0.08
N THR A 16 5.36 1.82 1.31
CA THR A 16 6.24 2.85 1.88
C THR A 16 7.59 2.90 1.16
N GLN A 17 8.17 1.74 0.83
CA GLN A 17 9.42 1.66 0.05
C GLN A 17 9.23 2.27 -1.34
N ASP A 18 8.17 1.91 -2.06
CA ASP A 18 7.86 2.44 -3.39
C ASP A 18 7.65 3.94 -3.37
N MET A 19 6.92 4.45 -2.38
CA MET A 19 6.70 5.88 -2.22
C MET A 19 7.98 6.63 -1.90
N THR A 20 8.87 6.04 -1.10
CA THR A 20 10.17 6.64 -0.75
C THR A 20 11.09 6.66 -1.97
N LEU A 21 11.13 5.58 -2.75
CA LEU A 21 11.87 5.52 -4.02
C LEU A 21 11.40 6.58 -5.01
N ARG A 22 10.10 6.90 -5.01
CA ARG A 22 9.49 7.96 -5.84
C ARG A 22 9.54 9.35 -5.19
N SER A 23 10.21 9.50 -4.05
CA SER A 23 10.33 10.77 -3.30
C SER A 23 8.97 11.40 -2.96
N LEU A 24 7.96 10.59 -2.63
CA LEU A 24 6.67 11.12 -2.19
C LEU A 24 6.79 11.74 -0.79
N PRO A 25 6.21 12.93 -0.58
CA PRO A 25 6.22 13.57 0.72
C PRO A 25 5.38 12.79 1.74
N PRO A 26 5.72 12.83 3.04
CA PRO A 26 5.05 12.05 4.08
C PRO A 26 3.53 12.24 4.14
N ALA A 27 3.04 13.45 3.81
CA ALA A 27 1.60 13.73 3.73
C ALA A 27 0.90 12.87 2.65
N ARG A 28 1.53 12.72 1.48
CA ARG A 28 1.00 11.88 0.39
C ARG A 28 1.14 10.39 0.71
N GLN A 29 2.19 9.99 1.44
CA GLN A 29 2.37 8.59 1.85
C GLN A 29 1.21 8.12 2.73
N ARG A 30 0.82 8.94 3.72
CA ARG A 30 -0.33 8.65 4.60
C ARG A 30 -1.63 8.54 3.81
N SER A 31 -1.89 9.46 2.89
CA SER A 31 -3.09 9.43 2.04
C SER A 31 -3.14 8.19 1.16
N CYS A 32 -2.01 7.76 0.61
CA CYS A 32 -1.96 6.59 -0.27
C CYS A 32 -2.14 5.27 0.51
N LEU A 33 -1.56 5.16 1.72
CA LEU A 33 -1.84 4.03 2.62
C LEU A 33 -3.32 3.98 3.03
N HIS A 34 -3.94 5.14 3.29
CA HIS A 34 -5.35 5.20 3.64
C HIS A 34 -6.26 4.81 2.45
N ALA A 35 -5.92 5.28 1.25
CA ALA A 35 -6.62 4.88 0.03
C ALA A 35 -6.51 3.38 -0.22
N ALA A 36 -5.34 2.78 -0.06
CA ALA A 36 -5.15 1.34 -0.19
C ALA A 36 -5.95 0.55 0.85
N ALA A 37 -5.99 0.99 2.11
CA ALA A 37 -6.81 0.35 3.13
C ALA A 37 -8.33 0.45 2.81
N LYS A 38 -8.79 1.61 2.33
CA LYS A 38 -10.18 1.80 1.91
C LYS A 38 -10.53 0.94 0.69
N PHE A 39 -9.61 0.85 -0.28
CA PHE A 39 -9.76 0.01 -1.46
C PHE A 39 -9.82 -1.46 -1.09
N SER A 40 -8.93 -1.92 -0.20
CA SER A 40 -8.91 -3.31 0.29
C SER A 40 -10.24 -3.69 0.93
N ARG A 41 -10.81 -2.80 1.75
CA ARG A 41 -12.11 -3.00 2.40
C ARG A 41 -13.28 -2.98 1.43
N TYR A 42 -13.18 -2.26 0.32
CA TYR A 42 -14.27 -2.18 -0.66
C TYR A 42 -14.32 -3.42 -1.55
N PHE A 43 -13.15 -3.99 -1.88
CA PHE A 43 -13.03 -5.15 -2.77
C PHE A 43 -12.82 -6.47 -2.03
N ASP A 44 -12.74 -6.46 -0.69
CA ASP A 44 -12.31 -7.58 0.17
C ASP A 44 -11.04 -8.30 -0.35
N CYS A 45 -10.22 -7.57 -1.12
CA CYS A 45 -9.05 -8.08 -1.84
C CYS A 45 -7.83 -7.25 -1.45
N SER A 46 -6.71 -7.92 -1.16
CA SER A 46 -5.47 -7.18 -0.89
C SER A 46 -5.01 -6.44 -2.14
N PRO A 47 -4.68 -5.14 -2.07
CA PRO A 47 -4.14 -4.39 -3.19
C PRO A 47 -2.77 -4.89 -3.62
N ASP A 48 -2.10 -5.76 -2.84
CA ASP A 48 -0.94 -6.53 -3.30
C ASP A 48 -1.26 -7.38 -4.54
N HIS A 49 -2.52 -7.79 -4.71
CA HIS A 49 -2.98 -8.65 -5.80
C HIS A 49 -3.46 -7.84 -7.03
N LEU A 50 -3.58 -6.51 -6.91
CA LEU A 50 -3.94 -5.61 -8.02
C LEU A 50 -2.74 -5.04 -8.78
N GLY A 51 -1.52 -5.46 -8.43
CA GLY A 51 -0.32 -5.06 -9.16
C GLY A 51 -0.24 -5.76 -10.51
N LEU A 52 -0.48 -5.01 -11.59
CA LEU A 52 -0.25 -5.37 -13.01
C LEU A 52 -1.37 -6.16 -13.70
N GLU A 53 -2.56 -5.58 -13.84
CA GLU A 53 -3.24 -5.76 -15.13
C GLU A 53 -2.35 -5.09 -16.20
N VAL A 54 -1.62 -5.91 -16.96
CA VAL A 54 -1.05 -5.48 -18.24
C VAL A 54 -2.22 -4.91 -19.03
N VAL A 55 -2.25 -3.59 -19.22
CA VAL A 55 -3.09 -2.99 -20.26
C VAL A 55 -2.61 -3.62 -21.57
N PRO A 56 -3.41 -4.48 -22.24
CA PRO A 56 -3.01 -4.96 -23.54
C PRO A 56 -2.94 -3.75 -24.48
N PRO A 57 -1.85 -3.58 -25.26
CA PRO A 57 -1.82 -2.51 -26.25
C PRO A 57 -2.92 -2.78 -27.27
N GLY A 58 -3.77 -1.76 -27.47
CA GLY A 58 -4.70 -1.69 -28.59
C GLY A 58 -3.99 -1.36 -29.90
#